data_AF-W1W5B6-F1
#
_entry.id   AF-W1W5B6-F1
#
_cell.length_a   1.000
_cell.length_b   1.000
_cell.length_c   1.000
_cell.angle_alpha   90.00
_cell.angle_beta   90.00
_cell.angle_gamma   90.00
#
_symmetry.space_group_name_H-M   'P 1'
#
loop_
_entity.id
_entity.type
_entity.pdbx_description
1 polymer ?
#
loop_
_entity_poly.entity_id
_entity_poly.type
_entity_poly.pdbx_seq_one_letter_code
_entity_poly.pdbx_strand_id
1 'polypeptide(L)' 'MKEKGISEDAIRMIEPGLIDWMDRFHISEDNVIYTVNFLRHHPLFPKGMGFYGGMMDPDTGEFRYLEI' A
#
# COMPACT_ATOMS: atom_id res chain seq x y z
N MET A 1 -19.37 -6.27 -7.20
CA MET A 1 -19.35 -7.16 -6.02
C MET A 1 -20.71 -7.81 -5.78
N LYS A 2 -21.79 -7.04 -5.66
CA LYS A 2 -23.17 -7.56 -5.55
C LYS A 2 -23.58 -8.41 -6.74
N GLU A 3 -23.32 -7.94 -7.96
CA GLU A 3 -23.54 -8.69 -9.22
C GLU A 3 -22.73 -9.99 -9.32
N LYS A 4 -21.68 -10.14 -8.49
CA LYS A 4 -20.87 -11.36 -8.40
C LYS A 4 -21.27 -12.25 -7.22
N GLY A 5 -22.43 -12.02 -6.60
CA GLY A 5 -22.99 -12.86 -5.53
C GLY A 5 -22.47 -12.56 -4.12
N ILE A 6 -21.72 -11.47 -3.91
CA ILE A 6 -21.27 -11.06 -2.57
C ILE A 6 -22.43 -10.37 -1.84
N SER A 7 -22.75 -10.83 -0.63
CA SER A 7 -23.86 -10.28 0.17
C SER A 7 -23.61 -8.84 0.61
N GLU A 8 -24.69 -8.08 0.76
CA GLU A 8 -24.67 -6.70 1.26
C GLU A 8 -23.99 -6.63 2.64
N ASP A 9 -24.28 -7.57 3.52
CA ASP A 9 -23.75 -7.62 4.89
C ASP A 9 -22.24 -7.87 4.90
N ALA A 10 -21.73 -8.71 4.00
CA ALA A 10 -20.29 -8.95 3.88
C ALA A 10 -19.55 -7.69 3.40
N ILE A 11 -20.16 -6.89 2.53
CA ILE A 11 -19.61 -5.61 2.07
C ILE A 11 -19.59 -4.61 3.23
N ARG A 12 -20.70 -4.48 3.97
CA ARG A 12 -20.80 -3.58 5.14
C ARG A 12 -19.81 -3.93 6.25
N MET A 13 -19.52 -5.22 6.43
CA MET A 13 -18.55 -5.69 7.43
C MET A 13 -17.14 -5.16 7.18
N ILE A 14 -16.73 -5.00 5.92
CA ILE A 14 -15.38 -4.53 5.56
C ILE A 14 -15.33 -3.03 5.25
N GLU A 15 -16.48 -2.38 5.06
CA GLU A 15 -16.59 -1.01 4.58
C GLU A 15 -15.76 0.00 5.39
N PRO A 16 -15.75 0.01 6.74
CA PRO A 16 -14.93 0.95 7.50
C PRO A 16 -13.42 0.77 7.25
N GLY A 17 -12.95 -0.48 7.19
CA GLY A 17 -11.54 -0.78 6.94
C GLY A 17 -11.14 -0.51 5.49
N LEU A 18 -12.07 -0.70 4.56
CA LEU A 18 -11.86 -0.38 3.15
C LEU A 18 -11.75 1.13 2.94
N ILE A 19 -12.58 1.94 3.61
CA ILE A 19 -12.52 3.40 3.56
C ILE A 19 -11.18 3.90 4.12
N ASP A 20 -10.77 3.44 5.31
CA ASP A 20 -9.46 3.82 5.89
C ASP A 20 -8.28 3.42 4.98
N TRP A 21 -8.38 2.27 4.31
CA TRP A 21 -7.36 1.85 3.35
C TRP A 21 -7.35 2.70 2.07
N MET A 22 -8.53 2.99 1.49
CA MET A 22 -8.65 3.80 0.28
C MET A 22 -8.25 5.26 0.52
N ASP A 23 -8.61 5.85 1.65
CA ASP A 23 -8.27 7.24 2.02
C ASP A 23 -6.77 7.43 2.28
N ARG A 24 -6.03 6.35 2.48
CA ARG A 24 -4.56 6.39 2.56
C ARG A 24 -3.91 6.22 1.19
N PHE A 25 -4.59 5.61 0.23
CA PHE A 25 -4.05 5.29 -1.09
C PHE A 25 -4.38 6.37 -2.13
N HIS A 26 -3.86 7.59 -1.95
CA HIS A 26 -4.18 8.72 -2.85
C HIS A 26 -3.17 8.89 -3.99
N ILE A 27 -1.88 8.67 -3.70
CA ILE A 27 -0.78 8.84 -4.64
C ILE A 27 0.15 7.64 -4.46
N SER A 28 0.36 6.86 -5.52
CA SER A 28 1.14 5.62 -5.47
C SER A 28 2.58 5.85 -4.98
N GLU A 29 3.20 6.93 -5.42
CA GLU A 29 4.52 7.37 -4.96
C GLU A 29 4.56 7.62 -3.45
N ASP A 30 3.59 8.36 -2.92
CA ASP A 30 3.53 8.69 -1.50
C ASP A 30 3.33 7.43 -0.64
N ASN A 31 2.58 6.45 -1.14
CA ASN A 31 2.44 5.16 -0.46
C ASN A 31 3.74 4.37 -0.37
N VAL A 32 4.55 4.38 -1.43
CA VAL A 32 5.86 3.73 -1.42
C VAL A 32 6.75 4.40 -0.38
N ILE A 33 6.82 5.73 -0.38
CA ILE A 33 7.62 6.51 0.57
C ILE A 33 7.15 6.27 2.01
N TYR A 34 5.83 6.35 2.25
CA TYR A 34 5.23 6.08 3.56
C TYR A 34 5.57 4.67 4.06
N THR A 35 5.43 3.66 3.19
CA THR A 35 5.67 2.26 3.56
C THR A 35 7.14 2.03 3.91
N VAL A 36 8.07 2.54 3.11
CA VAL A 36 9.50 2.43 3.41
C VAL A 36 9.82 3.11 4.74
N ASN A 37 9.26 4.30 4.99
CA ASN A 37 9.47 5.01 6.23
C ASN A 37 8.87 4.26 7.45
N PHE A 38 7.69 3.66 7.29
CA PHE A 38 7.07 2.84 8.33
C PHE A 38 7.93 1.63 8.67
N LEU A 39 8.42 0.88 7.66
CA LEU A 39 9.28 -0.28 7.86
C LEU A 39 10.60 0.10 8.54
N ARG A 40 11.22 1.20 8.12
CA ARG A 40 12.49 1.71 8.68
C ARG A 40 12.38 2.03 10.18
N HIS A 41 11.21 2.46 10.65
CA HIS A 41 10.97 2.84 12.04
C HIS A 41 10.26 1.74 12.86
N HIS A 42 9.93 0.61 12.24
CA HIS A 42 9.16 -0.43 12.92
C HIS A 42 10.05 -1.16 13.95
N PRO A 43 9.60 -1.31 15.21
CA PRO A 43 10.44 -1.79 16.32
C PRO A 43 10.90 -3.25 16.19
N LEU A 44 10.25 -4.03 15.33
CA LEU A 44 10.61 -5.44 15.09
C LEU A 44 11.68 -5.64 14.02
N PHE A 45 12.10 -4.59 13.28
CA PHE A 45 13.19 -4.72 12.33
C PHE A 45 14.54 -4.35 12.98
N PRO A 46 15.62 -5.07 12.63
CA PRO A 46 16.96 -4.73 13.09
C PRO A 46 17.37 -3.32 12.69
N LYS A 47 18.09 -2.64 13.59
CA LYS A 47 18.72 -1.36 13.27
C LYS A 47 19.73 -1.55 12.14
N GLY A 48 19.69 -0.67 11.15
CA GLY A 48 20.59 -0.70 10.00
C GLY A 48 20.17 -1.63 8.85
N MET A 49 18.99 -2.26 8.94
CA MET A 49 18.39 -2.94 7.78
C MET A 49 18.04 -1.91 6.70
N GLY A 50 18.48 -2.15 5.46
CA GLY A 50 18.15 -1.31 4.31
C GLY A 50 16.73 -1.55 3.83
N PHE A 51 15.97 -0.48 3.64
CA PHE A 51 14.65 -0.51 3.02
C PHE A 51 14.65 0.43 1.83
N TYR A 52 14.26 -0.09 0.68
CA TYR A 52 14.25 0.63 -0.60
C TYR A 52 12.84 0.59 -1.19
N GLY A 53 12.42 1.72 -1.75
CA GLY A 53 11.14 1.86 -2.42
C GLY A 53 11.35 2.14 -3.91
N GLY A 54 10.55 1.52 -4.75
CA GLY A 54 10.52 1.82 -6.17
C GLY A 54 9.17 1.53 -6.79
N MET A 55 9.00 2.00 -8.02
CA MET A 55 7.80 1.74 -8.81
C MET A 55 8.16 1.22 -10.19
N MET A 56 7.28 0.36 -10.68
CA MET A 56 7.34 -0.21 -12.02
C MET A 56 6.21 0.38 -12.84
N ASP A 57 6.53 0.87 -14.03
CA ASP A 57 5.53 1.21 -15.03
C ASP A 57 4.86 -0.09 -15.53
N PRO A 58 3.53 -0.22 -15.45
CA PRO A 58 2.83 -1.47 -15.74
C PRO A 58 2.79 -1.81 -17.24
N ASP A 59 2.97 -0.82 -18.12
CA ASP A 59 2.87 -0.99 -19.57
C ASP A 59 4.24 -1.30 -20.20
N THR A 60 5.30 -0.72 -19.65
CA THR A 60 6.67 -0.80 -20.19
C THR A 60 7.60 -1.67 -19.35
N GLY A 61 7.29 -1.87 -18.06
CA GLY A 61 8.15 -2.56 -17.11
C GLY A 61 9.33 -1.71 -16.61
N GLU A 62 9.41 -0.43 -16.98
CA GLU A 62 10.47 0.46 -16.49
C GLU A 62 10.40 0.59 -14.96
N PHE A 63 11.53 0.38 -14.28
CA PHE A 63 11.61 0.48 -12.83
C PHE A 63 12.39 1.72 -12.40
N ARG A 64 11.82 2.50 -11.48
CA ARG A 64 12.48 3.66 -10.87
C ARG A 64 12.52 3.54 -9.35
N TYR A 65 13.64 3.95 -8.75
CA TYR A 65 13.74 4.13 -7.31
C TYR A 65 13.05 5.43 -6.90
N LEU A 66 12.34 5.39 -5.76
CA LEU A 66 11.67 6.54 -5.17
C LEU A 66 12.25 6.91 -3.80
N GLU A 67 12.71 5.92 -3.03
CA GLU A 67 13.28 6.10 -1.70
C GLU A 67 14.45 5.12 -1.52
N ILE A 68 15.60 5.62 -1.07
CA ILE A 68 16.86 4.87 -0.91
C ILE A 68 17.34 4.94 0.54
#